data_AF-A0A1L1SUX1-F1
#
_entry.id   AF-A0A1L1SUX1-F1
#
_cell.length_a   1.000
_cell.length_b   1.000
_cell.length_c   1.000
_cell.angle_alpha   90.00
_cell.angle_beta   90.00
_cell.angle_gamma   90.00
#
_symmetry.space_group_name_H-M   'P 1'
#
loop_
_entity.id
_entity.type
_entity.pdbx_description
1 polymer ?
#
loop_
_entity_poly.entity_id
_entity_poly.type
_entity_poly.pdbx_seq_one_letter_code
_entity_poly.pdbx_strand_id
1 'polypeptide(L)'
;MYSLPFLVAPGSQLRGFVPVAPICTDKINAVDYASVKTPALIVYGDQDPMGSSSFQHLKQLPNHRVLVMEGAGHPCYLDKPDEWHKGLLDFLQGLA
;
A
#
# COMPACT_ATOMS: atom_id res chain seq x y z
N MET A 1 -6.16 14.22 2.87
CA MET A 1 -5.08 13.20 2.91
C MET A 1 -4.89 12.80 4.36
N TYR A 2 -5.24 11.57 4.75
CA TYR A 2 -5.25 11.17 6.17
C TYR A 2 -4.36 9.96 6.47
N SER A 3 -4.33 8.96 5.59
CA SER A 3 -3.60 7.71 5.85
C SER A 3 -2.08 7.86 5.86
N LEU A 4 -1.50 8.51 4.85
CA LEU A 4 -0.05 8.69 4.73
C LEU A 4 0.56 9.57 5.83
N PRO A 5 0.02 10.77 6.14
CA PRO A 5 0.49 11.56 7.27
C PRO A 5 0.38 10.80 8.59
N PHE A 6 -0.68 10.02 8.79
CA PHE A 6 -0.84 9.21 10.00
C PHE A 6 0.15 8.04 10.07
N LEU A 7 0.51 7.43 8.93
CA LEU A 7 1.50 6.36 8.86
C LEU A 7 2.89 6.83 9.31
N VAL A 8 3.29 8.04 8.91
CA VAL A 8 4.61 8.61 9.23
C VAL A 8 4.62 9.45 10.51
N ALA A 9 3.46 9.67 11.13
CA ALA A 9 3.37 10.45 12.35
C ALA A 9 4.17 9.79 13.49
N PRO A 10 4.98 10.56 14.24
CA PRO A 10 5.67 10.03 15.42
C PRO A 10 4.69 9.39 16.41
N GLY A 11 5.02 8.19 16.88
CA GLY A 11 4.19 7.46 17.84
C GLY A 11 2.95 6.77 17.24
N SER A 12 2.77 6.79 15.92
CA SER A 12 1.71 6.01 15.26
C SER A 12 1.86 4.51 15.55
N GLN A 13 0.79 3.89 16.05
CA GLN A 13 0.75 2.46 16.39
C GLN A 13 -0.14 1.71 15.40
N LEU A 14 0.39 1.44 14.22
CA LEU A 14 -0.26 0.62 13.20
C LEU A 14 0.34 -0.79 13.19
N ARG A 15 -0.52 -1.81 13.14
CA ARG A 15 -0.10 -3.20 12.96
C ARG A 15 0.14 -3.57 11.50
N GLY A 16 -0.51 -2.86 10.58
CA GLY A 16 -0.35 -3.05 9.15
C GLY A 16 -0.93 -1.88 8.37
N PHE A 17 -0.48 -1.71 7.14
CA PHE A 17 -0.94 -0.66 6.22
C PHE A 17 -1.23 -1.24 4.84
N VAL A 18 -2.43 -1.04 4.30
CA VAL A 18 -2.84 -1.58 2.99
C VAL A 18 -3.25 -0.43 2.06
N PRO A 19 -2.30 0.27 1.42
CA PRO A 19 -2.62 1.29 0.43
C PRO A 19 -3.07 0.63 -0.88
N VAL A 20 -4.22 1.07 -1.40
CA VAL A 20 -4.70 0.73 -2.75
C VAL A 20 -4.57 1.95 -3.64
N ALA A 21 -3.56 1.98 -4.51
CA ALA A 21 -3.23 3.09 -5.42
C ALA A 21 -3.53 4.51 -4.87
N PRO A 22 -3.01 4.87 -3.67
CA PRO A 22 -3.38 6.13 -3.02
C PRO A 22 -2.82 7.34 -3.76
N ILE A 23 -3.52 8.46 -3.64
CA ILE A 23 -3.04 9.76 -4.09
C ILE A 23 -2.10 10.41 -3.06
N CYS A 24 -1.33 11.40 -3.53
CA CYS A 24 -0.46 12.25 -2.72
C CYS A 24 0.73 11.53 -2.05
N THR A 25 1.16 10.39 -2.58
CA THR A 25 2.36 9.69 -2.11
C THR A 25 3.65 10.50 -2.30
N ASP A 26 3.64 11.46 -3.23
CA ASP A 26 4.72 12.42 -3.51
C ASP A 26 4.89 13.48 -2.42
N LYS A 27 3.91 13.63 -1.51
CA LYS A 27 3.96 14.63 -0.44
C LYS A 27 4.71 14.16 0.81
N ILE A 28 5.05 12.88 0.86
CA ILE A 28 5.87 12.28 1.93
C ILE A 28 7.30 12.15 1.40
N ASN A 29 8.27 12.63 2.17
CA ASN A 29 9.67 12.54 1.78
C ASN A 29 10.24 11.14 2.03
N ALA A 30 11.40 10.85 1.42
CA ALA A 30 12.04 9.54 1.50
C ALA A 30 12.45 9.13 2.92
N VAL A 31 12.87 10.10 3.73
CA VAL A 31 13.32 9.86 5.11
C VAL A 31 12.15 9.42 5.99
N ASP A 32 11.00 10.06 5.83
CA ASP A 32 9.77 9.72 6.55
C ASP A 32 9.30 8.30 6.17
N TYR A 33 9.28 7.95 4.87
CA TYR A 33 8.96 6.59 4.43
C TYR A 33 9.93 5.55 5.03
N ALA A 34 11.24 5.81 4.98
CA ALA A 34 12.27 4.89 5.49
C ALA A 34 12.18 4.69 7.02
N SER A 35 11.60 5.66 7.74
CA SER A 35 11.40 5.58 9.19
C SER A 35 10.27 4.61 9.59
N VAL A 36 9.30 4.36 8.71
CA VAL A 36 8.12 3.53 9.00
C VAL A 36 8.51 2.08 9.26
N LYS A 37 8.09 1.52 10.38
CA LYS A 37 8.29 0.09 10.71
C LYS A 37 7.06 -0.78 10.47
N THR A 38 5.89 -0.16 10.34
CA THR A 38 4.62 -0.81 10.03
C THR A 38 4.72 -1.66 8.75
N PRO A 39 4.43 -2.97 8.81
CA PRO A 39 4.33 -3.80 7.62
C PRO A 39 3.27 -3.27 6.66
N ALA A 40 3.56 -3.29 5.35
CA ALA A 40 2.66 -2.79 4.34
C ALA A 40 2.37 -3.81 3.23
N LEU A 41 1.14 -3.84 2.75
CA LEU A 41 0.75 -4.51 1.51
C LEU A 41 0.35 -3.46 0.48
N ILE A 42 1.23 -3.16 -0.46
CA ILE A 42 0.97 -2.20 -1.53
C ILE A 42 0.17 -2.90 -2.62
N VAL A 43 -1.04 -2.40 -2.90
CA VAL A 43 -1.98 -3.02 -3.83
C VAL A 43 -2.31 -2.07 -4.97
N TYR A 44 -2.26 -2.56 -6.20
CA TYR A 44 -2.75 -1.82 -7.37
C TYR A 44 -3.03 -2.76 -8.54
N GLY A 45 -3.91 -2.34 -9.45
CA GLY A 45 -4.10 -3.01 -10.74
C GLY A 45 -3.03 -2.59 -11.74
N ASP A 46 -2.58 -3.49 -12.62
CA ASP A 46 -1.54 -3.18 -13.61
C ASP A 46 -2.02 -2.23 -14.73
N GLN A 47 -3.34 -2.10 -14.93
CA GLN A 47 -3.95 -1.14 -15.85
C GLN A 47 -4.25 0.21 -15.18
N ASP A 48 -3.91 0.37 -13.90
CA ASP A 48 -4.04 1.64 -13.20
C ASP A 48 -2.76 2.51 -13.32
N PRO A 49 -2.81 3.65 -14.04
CA PRO A 49 -1.67 4.57 -14.10
C PRO A 49 -1.32 5.17 -12.72
N MET A 50 -2.28 5.27 -11.79
CA MET A 50 -2.02 5.71 -10.43
C MET A 50 -1.31 4.65 -9.59
N GLY A 51 -1.50 3.37 -9.91
CA GLY A 51 -0.80 2.26 -9.27
C GLY A 51 0.71 2.37 -9.42
N SER A 52 1.19 2.44 -10.67
CA SER A 52 2.62 2.55 -10.96
C SER A 52 3.27 3.81 -10.39
N SER A 53 2.58 4.96 -10.42
CA SER A 53 3.10 6.23 -9.92
C SER A 53 3.14 6.31 -8.39
N SER A 54 2.09 5.83 -7.71
CA SER A 54 2.07 5.73 -6.24
C SER A 54 3.13 4.74 -5.74
N PHE A 55 3.33 3.61 -6.43
CA PHE A 55 4.33 2.61 -6.09
C PHE A 55 5.76 3.15 -6.06
N GLN A 56 6.14 4.07 -6.97
CA GLN A 56 7.50 4.66 -6.96
C GLN A 56 7.87 5.34 -5.64
N HIS A 57 6.85 5.82 -4.92
CA HIS A 57 7.01 6.44 -3.60
C HIS A 57 6.90 5.38 -2.50
N LEU A 58 5.83 4.56 -2.54
CA LEU A 58 5.53 3.58 -1.51
C LEU A 58 6.59 2.47 -1.37
N LYS A 59 7.34 2.14 -2.42
CA LYS A 59 8.45 1.16 -2.38
C LYS A 59 9.59 1.56 -1.42
N GLN A 60 9.59 2.81 -0.94
CA GLN A 60 10.54 3.32 0.05
C GLN A 60 10.18 2.89 1.49
N LEU A 61 8.97 2.35 1.71
CA LEU A 61 8.62 1.68 2.97
C LEU A 61 9.52 0.44 3.13
N PRO A 62 10.25 0.26 4.24
CA PRO A 62 11.23 -0.82 4.35
C PRO A 62 10.58 -2.21 4.43
N ASN A 63 9.39 -2.30 5.01
CA ASN A 63 8.69 -3.56 5.29
C ASN A 63 7.45 -3.70 4.41
N HIS A 64 7.63 -3.81 3.08
CA HIS A 64 6.49 -3.91 2.16
C HIS A 64 6.45 -5.23 1.39
N ARG A 65 5.23 -5.65 1.07
CA ARG A 65 4.89 -6.63 0.04
C ARG A 65 4.10 -5.92 -1.04
N VAL A 66 4.13 -6.44 -2.27
CA VAL A 66 3.39 -5.88 -3.41
C VAL A 66 2.41 -6.92 -3.93
N LEU A 67 1.17 -6.50 -4.15
CA LEU A 67 0.13 -7.27 -4.84
C LEU A 67 -0.30 -6.48 -6.07
N VAL A 68 0.25 -6.86 -7.22
CA VAL A 68 -0.15 -6.31 -8.53
C VAL A 68 -1.22 -7.21 -9.11
N MET A 69 -2.41 -6.66 -9.34
CA MET A 69 -3.56 -7.41 -9.83
C MET A 69 -3.62 -7.30 -11.35
N GLU A 70 -3.14 -8.32 -12.06
CA GLU A 70 -3.05 -8.35 -13.52
C GLU A 70 -4.43 -8.24 -14.17
N GLY A 71 -4.56 -7.33 -15.15
CA GLY A 71 -5.81 -7.03 -15.86
C GLY A 71 -6.79 -6.15 -15.09
N ALA A 72 -6.44 -5.67 -13.89
CA ALA A 72 -7.30 -4.82 -13.07
C ALA A 72 -6.96 -3.32 -13.23
N GLY A 73 -7.98 -2.47 -13.13
CA GLY A 73 -7.87 -1.03 -13.15
C GLY A 73 -7.70 -0.43 -11.76
N HIS A 74 -8.10 0.84 -11.60
CA HIS A 74 -7.95 1.57 -10.34
C HIS A 74 -8.71 0.95 -9.15
N PRO A 75 -10.00 0.60 -9.26
CA PRO A 75 -10.69 -0.14 -8.20
C PRO A 75 -10.40 -1.65 -8.32
N CYS A 76 -9.12 -2.05 -8.27
CA CYS A 76 -8.70 -3.42 -8.57
C CYS A 76 -9.38 -4.49 -7.69
N TYR A 77 -9.76 -4.15 -6.46
CA TYR A 77 -10.54 -5.00 -5.56
C TYR A 77 -11.98 -5.26 -6.03
N LEU A 78 -12.55 -4.42 -6.89
CA LEU A 78 -13.84 -4.67 -7.56
C LEU A 78 -13.66 -5.51 -8.81
N ASP A 79 -12.56 -5.33 -9.54
CA ASP A 79 -12.28 -6.07 -10.79
C ASP A 79 -11.97 -7.54 -10.51
N LYS A 80 -11.17 -7.82 -9.46
CA LYS A 80 -10.76 -9.19 -9.09
C LYS A 80 -10.91 -9.43 -7.58
N PRO A 81 -12.15 -9.52 -7.07
CA PRO A 81 -12.43 -9.59 -5.63
C PRO A 81 -11.82 -10.82 -4.94
N ASP A 82 -11.77 -11.97 -5.61
CA ASP A 82 -11.19 -13.19 -5.04
C ASP A 82 -9.67 -13.08 -4.83
N GLU A 83 -8.96 -12.50 -5.80
CA GLU A 83 -7.53 -12.25 -5.70
C GLU A 83 -7.21 -11.22 -4.61
N TRP A 84 -8.01 -10.15 -4.54
CA TRP A 84 -7.96 -9.15 -3.47
C TRP A 84 -8.13 -9.79 -2.08
N HIS A 85 -9.22 -10.53 -1.87
CA HIS A 85 -9.50 -11.13 -0.56
C HIS A 85 -8.42 -12.14 -0.16
N LYS A 86 -7.96 -12.97 -1.09
CA LYS A 86 -6.88 -13.94 -0.84
C LYS A 86 -5.59 -13.24 -0.42
N GLY A 87 -5.17 -12.22 -1.17
CA GLY A 87 -3.94 -11.46 -0.86
C GLY A 87 -4.04 -10.69 0.45
N LEU A 88 -5.20 -10.09 0.74
CA LEU A 88 -5.43 -9.38 1.99
C LEU A 88 -5.40 -10.33 3.19
N LEU A 89 -6.11 -11.46 3.13
CA LEU A 89 -6.14 -12.42 4.23
C LEU A 89 -4.77 -13.04 4.50
N ASP A 90 -4.01 -13.37 3.46
CA ASP A 90 -2.63 -13.86 3.58
C ASP A 90 -1.73 -12.83 4.28
N PHE A 91 -1.82 -11.55 3.90
CA PHE A 91 -1.08 -10.49 4.58
C PHE A 91 -1.48 -10.36 6.05
N LEU A 92 -2.78 -10.35 6.35
CA LEU A 92 -3.28 -10.21 7.72
C LEU A 92 -2.87 -11.39 8.62
N GLN A 93 -2.83 -12.61 8.09
CA GLN A 93 -2.34 -13.79 8.82
C GLN A 93 -0.86 -13.66 9.22
N GLY A 94 -0.05 -12.98 8.40
CA GLY A 94 1.35 -12.69 8.71
C GLY A 94 1.59 -11.57 9.72
N LEU A 95 0.53 -10.85 10.16
CA LEU A 95 0.62 -9.80 11.19
C LEU A 95 0.31 -10.31 12.60
N ALA A 96 -0.17 -11.55 12.71
CA ALA A 96 -0.51 -12.21 13.97
C ALA A 96 0.72 -12.46 14.85
#